data_AF-A0A971F0Q2-F1
#
_entry.id   AF-A0A971F0Q2-F1
#
_cell.length_a   1.000
_cell.length_b   1.000
_cell.length_c   1.000
_cell.angle_alpha   90.00
_cell.angle_beta   90.00
_cell.angle_gamma   90.00
#
_symmetry.space_group_name_H-M   'P 1'
#
loop_
_entity.id
_entity.type
_entity.pdbx_description
1 polymer ?
#
loop_
_entity_poly.entity_id
_entity_poly.type
_entity_poly.pdbx_seq_one_letter_code
_entity_poly.pdbx_strand_id
1 'polypeptide(L)'
;KNILRESVMLSADVTAAFDPNHKAVFEANNSAYINRGIAICKYTGSGGKGGASDANAEFVNSITKLFDQSEDIVWQIAELGKIDVGGGGTIAKFAAQLGINVLDAGVPLLSMHAPYELASKADIYMTYKAFKVFYENL
;
A
#
# COMPACT_ATOMS: atom_id res chain seq x y z
N LYS A 1 24.45 13.73 -5.96
CA LYS A 1 23.14 14.01 -6.62
C LYS A 1 22.49 12.75 -7.25
N ASN A 2 23.22 11.66 -7.53
CA ASN A 2 22.62 10.45 -8.12
C ASN A 2 21.95 9.49 -7.13
N ILE A 3 22.44 9.40 -5.88
CA ILE A 3 21.97 8.38 -4.91
C ILE A 3 20.44 8.36 -4.77
N LEU A 4 19.80 9.52 -4.50
CA LEU A 4 18.35 9.57 -4.29
C LEU A 4 17.53 9.22 -5.54
N ARG A 5 18.04 9.54 -6.74
CA ARG A 5 17.35 9.22 -8.00
C ARG A 5 17.47 7.74 -8.38
N GLU A 6 18.51 7.09 -7.88
CA GLU A 6 18.73 5.65 -8.03
C GLU A 6 18.14 4.87 -6.85
N SER A 7 17.60 5.56 -5.84
CA SER A 7 16.96 4.93 -4.68
C SER A 7 15.49 4.61 -4.96
N VAL A 8 15.03 3.55 -4.30
CA VAL A 8 13.64 3.13 -4.26
C VAL A 8 13.16 3.04 -2.82
N MET A 9 11.86 3.22 -2.59
CA MET A 9 11.26 3.17 -1.26
C MET A 9 9.89 2.48 -1.30
N LEU A 10 9.69 1.51 -0.42
CA LEU A 10 8.35 1.12 0.02
C LEU A 10 7.98 1.95 1.24
N SER A 11 7.01 2.84 1.08
CA SER A 11 6.42 3.64 2.15
C SER A 11 5.46 2.76 2.94
N ALA A 12 5.91 2.34 4.12
CA ALA A 12 5.16 1.42 4.96
C ALA A 12 4.10 2.17 5.76
N ASP A 13 2.83 1.93 5.43
CA ASP A 13 1.68 2.38 6.19
C ASP A 13 0.53 1.36 6.06
N VAL A 14 -0.40 1.37 7.00
CA VAL A 14 -1.56 0.49 7.01
C VAL A 14 -2.58 0.93 5.96
N THR A 15 -3.41 0.00 5.49
CA THR A 15 -4.54 0.32 4.61
C THR A 15 -5.88 -0.06 5.24
N ALA A 16 -6.97 0.52 4.75
CA ALA A 16 -8.31 0.17 5.20
C ALA A 16 -8.77 -1.13 4.54
N ALA A 17 -8.99 -2.17 5.34
CA ALA A 17 -9.63 -3.39 4.88
C ALA A 17 -11.14 -3.19 4.70
N PHE A 18 -11.70 -3.87 3.70
CA PHE A 18 -13.13 -3.90 3.43
C PHE A 18 -13.91 -4.38 4.66
N ASP A 19 -14.76 -3.52 5.21
CA ASP A 19 -15.65 -3.84 6.32
C ASP A 19 -17.04 -4.25 5.80
N PRO A 20 -17.46 -5.51 6.00
CA PRO A 20 -18.79 -5.98 5.59
C PRO A 20 -19.96 -5.22 6.25
N ASN A 21 -19.76 -4.58 7.40
CA ASN A 21 -20.78 -3.78 8.08
C ASN A 21 -20.88 -2.37 7.47
N HIS A 22 -19.86 -1.92 6.74
CA HIS A 22 -19.77 -0.57 6.18
C HIS A 22 -19.49 -0.56 4.67
N LYS A 23 -20.03 -1.53 3.92
CA LYS A 23 -19.78 -1.70 2.46
C LYS A 23 -19.99 -0.44 1.62
N ALA A 24 -20.87 0.46 2.07
CA ALA A 24 -21.20 1.69 1.36
C ALA A 24 -19.98 2.59 1.08
N VAL A 25 -18.95 2.55 1.94
CA VAL A 25 -17.76 3.41 1.85
C VAL A 25 -16.60 2.80 1.03
N PHE A 26 -16.76 1.57 0.53
CA PHE A 26 -15.70 0.82 -0.17
C PHE A 26 -16.05 0.50 -1.63
N GLU A 27 -15.10 0.61 -2.55
CA GLU A 27 -15.22 0.05 -3.90
C GLU A 27 -14.70 -1.38 -3.87
N ALA A 28 -15.58 -2.37 -4.05
CA ALA A 28 -15.30 -3.75 -3.71
C ALA A 28 -14.18 -4.38 -4.56
N ASN A 29 -13.94 -3.89 -5.77
CA ASN A 29 -12.93 -4.45 -6.69
C ASN A 29 -11.52 -3.88 -6.45
N ASN A 30 -11.43 -2.72 -5.79
CA ASN A 30 -10.18 -2.03 -5.48
C ASN A 30 -9.97 -1.86 -3.97
N SER A 31 -10.71 -2.56 -3.12
CA SER A 31 -10.49 -2.54 -1.66
C SER A 31 -9.57 -3.66 -1.22
N ALA A 32 -8.75 -3.41 -0.19
CA ALA A 32 -8.01 -4.46 0.49
C ALA A 32 -8.96 -5.37 1.27
N TYR A 33 -8.66 -6.66 1.34
CA TYR A 33 -9.36 -7.62 2.19
C TYR A 33 -8.37 -8.26 3.17
N ILE A 34 -8.87 -8.56 4.37
CA ILE A 34 -8.12 -9.34 5.36
C ILE A 34 -7.84 -10.76 4.82
N ASN A 35 -6.68 -11.32 5.17
CA ASN A 35 -6.17 -12.63 4.73
C ASN A 35 -5.90 -12.71 3.23
N ARG A 36 -5.53 -11.59 2.60
CA ARG A 36 -5.13 -11.53 1.19
C ARG A 36 -3.76 -10.90 0.98
N GLY A 37 -2.94 -10.94 2.02
CA GLY A 37 -1.55 -10.52 1.99
C GLY A 37 -1.37 -8.99 2.05
N ILE A 38 -0.15 -8.55 1.73
CA ILE A 38 0.21 -7.13 1.77
C ILE A 38 -0.61 -6.35 0.73
N ALA A 39 -1.14 -5.21 1.12
CA ALA A 39 -1.83 -4.31 0.20
C ALA A 39 -0.86 -3.26 -0.37
N ILE A 40 -0.95 -3.05 -1.68
CA ILE A 40 -0.22 -2.03 -2.42
C ILE A 40 -1.19 -0.90 -2.78
N CYS A 41 -0.85 0.32 -2.38
CA CYS A 41 -1.63 1.51 -2.66
C CYS A 41 -0.86 2.40 -3.64
N LYS A 42 -1.30 2.43 -4.91
CA LYS A 42 -0.64 3.24 -5.94
C LYS A 42 -0.73 4.74 -5.64
N TYR A 43 -1.84 5.17 -5.03
CA TYR A 43 -2.11 6.53 -4.60
C TYR A 43 -3.05 6.54 -3.39
N THR A 44 -2.86 7.52 -2.51
CA THR A 44 -3.64 7.70 -1.27
C THR A 44 -3.98 9.18 -1.09
N GLY A 45 -4.93 9.69 -1.88
CA GLY A 45 -5.27 11.12 -1.92
C GLY A 45 -6.75 11.41 -1.71
N SER A 46 -7.15 12.65 -1.94
CA SER A 46 -8.55 13.11 -1.88
C SER A 46 -8.95 13.86 -3.16
N GLY A 47 -10.23 13.88 -3.52
CA GLY A 47 -10.75 14.70 -4.62
C GLY A 47 -10.04 14.45 -5.97
N GLY A 48 -9.83 13.17 -6.32
CA GLY A 48 -9.09 12.80 -7.53
C GLY A 48 -7.56 12.85 -7.36
N LYS A 49 -7.03 12.20 -6.31
CA LYS A 49 -5.59 12.06 -5.99
C LYS A 49 -4.87 13.32 -5.48
N GLY A 50 -5.61 14.36 -5.09
CA GLY A 50 -5.03 15.55 -4.48
C GLY A 50 -4.21 15.20 -3.23
N GLY A 51 -3.00 15.77 -3.13
CA GLY A 51 -2.11 15.62 -1.98
C GLY A 51 -1.41 14.26 -1.83
N ALA A 52 -1.55 13.36 -2.80
CA ALA A 52 -0.93 12.03 -2.79
C ALA A 52 0.40 11.98 -3.55
N SER A 53 1.20 10.96 -3.23
CA SER A 53 2.15 10.39 -4.18
C SER A 53 1.39 9.47 -5.13
N ASP A 54 1.70 9.50 -6.44
CA ASP A 54 1.15 8.56 -7.42
C ASP A 54 2.32 7.77 -8.03
N ALA A 55 2.48 6.52 -7.61
CA ALA A 55 3.61 5.70 -8.03
C ALA A 55 3.61 5.46 -9.55
N ASN A 56 4.77 5.56 -10.18
CA ASN A 56 4.92 5.32 -11.62
C ASN A 56 4.69 3.85 -11.95
N ALA A 57 4.13 3.59 -13.14
CA ALA A 57 3.73 2.24 -13.53
C ALA A 57 4.91 1.27 -13.61
N GLU A 58 6.10 1.73 -14.04
CA GLU A 58 7.28 0.86 -14.09
C GLU A 58 7.70 0.39 -12.70
N PHE A 59 7.66 1.27 -11.69
CA PHE A 59 8.04 0.90 -10.33
C PHE A 59 7.01 -0.03 -9.68
N VAL A 60 5.71 0.23 -9.89
CA VAL A 60 4.66 -0.70 -9.47
C VAL A 60 4.91 -2.09 -10.06
N ASN A 61 5.17 -2.17 -11.38
CA ASN A 61 5.46 -3.43 -12.04
C ASN A 61 6.73 -4.12 -11.50
N SER A 62 7.78 -3.37 -11.19
CA SER A 62 9.00 -3.93 -10.58
C SER A 62 8.70 -4.58 -9.21
N ILE A 63 7.88 -3.92 -8.38
CA ILE A 63 7.49 -4.44 -7.06
C ILE A 63 6.58 -5.66 -7.18
N THR A 64 5.52 -5.59 -8.00
CA THR A 64 4.59 -6.72 -8.16
C THR A 64 5.30 -7.93 -8.76
N LYS A 65 6.19 -7.71 -9.74
CA LYS A 65 7.01 -8.78 -10.30
C LYS A 65 7.96 -9.38 -9.27
N LEU A 66 8.58 -8.57 -8.41
CA LEU A 66 9.43 -9.08 -7.33
C LEU A 66 8.63 -9.97 -6.38
N PHE A 67 7.41 -9.55 -6.01
CA PHE A 67 6.54 -10.35 -5.13
C PHE A 67 6.08 -11.64 -5.82
N ASP A 68 5.67 -11.59 -7.10
CA ASP A 68 5.24 -12.75 -7.88
C ASP A 68 6.36 -13.78 -8.10
N GLN A 69 7.59 -13.32 -8.23
CA GLN A 69 8.77 -14.17 -8.44
C GLN A 69 9.34 -14.74 -7.14
N SER A 70 8.91 -14.22 -5.99
CA SER A 70 9.37 -14.66 -4.69
C SER A 70 8.39 -15.66 -4.09
N GLU A 71 8.90 -16.83 -3.68
CA GLU A 71 8.04 -17.90 -3.17
C GLU A 71 7.23 -17.43 -1.94
N ASP A 72 5.92 -17.59 -2.03
CA ASP A 72 4.88 -17.26 -1.04
C ASP A 72 4.82 -15.80 -0.54
N ILE A 73 4.88 -14.81 -1.43
CA ILE A 73 4.36 -13.48 -1.14
C ILE A 73 2.98 -13.33 -1.77
N VAL A 74 1.95 -13.33 -0.94
CA VAL A 74 0.59 -12.94 -1.36
C VAL A 74 0.46 -11.43 -1.23
N TRP A 75 -0.06 -10.79 -2.27
CA TRP A 75 -0.28 -9.35 -2.32
C TRP A 75 -1.58 -8.99 -3.03
N GLN A 76 -2.04 -7.76 -2.84
CA GLN A 76 -3.27 -7.23 -3.43
C GLN A 76 -3.14 -5.73 -3.74
N ILE A 77 -3.87 -5.24 -4.73
CA ILE A 77 -4.05 -3.79 -4.94
C ILE A 77 -5.14 -3.26 -4.02
N ALA A 78 -4.94 -2.05 -3.49
CA ALA A 78 -5.91 -1.37 -2.66
C ALA A 78 -5.99 0.13 -2.96
N GLU A 79 -7.20 0.66 -2.83
CA GLU A 79 -7.54 2.06 -2.70
C GLU A 79 -8.12 2.33 -1.31
N LEU A 80 -8.00 3.57 -0.85
CA LEU A 80 -8.53 4.01 0.43
C LEU A 80 -10.02 4.36 0.33
N GLY A 81 -10.85 3.33 0.14
CA GLY A 81 -12.32 3.47 0.02
C GLY A 81 -12.78 3.98 -1.36
N LYS A 82 -14.07 4.29 -1.48
CA LYS A 82 -14.63 4.88 -2.70
C LYS A 82 -14.11 6.31 -2.90
N ILE A 83 -14.00 6.69 -4.17
CA ILE A 83 -13.75 8.08 -4.59
C ILE A 83 -14.73 9.02 -3.85
N ASP A 84 -14.19 10.13 -3.35
CA ASP A 84 -14.89 11.22 -2.63
C ASP A 84 -15.54 10.85 -1.28
N VAL A 85 -15.39 9.62 -0.80
CA VAL A 85 -15.86 9.23 0.53
C VAL A 85 -14.81 9.51 1.61
N GLY A 86 -13.54 9.41 1.24
CA GLY A 86 -12.41 9.59 2.14
C GLY A 86 -11.28 10.40 1.51
N GLY A 87 -10.33 10.75 2.38
CA GLY A 87 -9.05 11.32 1.98
C GLY A 87 -7.95 10.61 2.76
N GLY A 88 -6.84 10.37 2.09
CA GLY A 88 -5.64 9.81 2.72
C GLY A 88 -4.47 10.77 2.65
N GLY A 89 -3.28 10.21 2.80
CA GLY A 89 -2.03 10.90 2.56
C GLY A 89 -0.97 10.34 3.48
N THR A 90 0.02 9.68 2.89
CA THR A 90 1.15 9.13 3.62
C THR A 90 2.36 10.06 3.52
N ILE A 91 3.47 9.63 4.11
CA ILE A 91 4.76 10.29 3.96
C ILE A 91 5.40 10.07 2.59
N ALA A 92 4.87 9.19 1.75
CA ALA A 92 5.44 8.84 0.44
C ALA A 92 5.71 10.06 -0.44
N LYS A 93 4.80 11.05 -0.40
CA LYS A 93 4.91 12.29 -1.18
C LYS A 93 6.18 13.09 -0.86
N PHE A 94 6.64 13.08 0.39
CA PHE A 94 7.83 13.82 0.79
C PHE A 94 9.10 13.16 0.28
N ALA A 95 9.15 11.82 0.27
CA ALA A 95 10.25 11.08 -0.34
C ALA A 95 10.23 11.19 -1.87
N ALA A 96 9.05 11.15 -2.50
CA ALA A 96 8.90 11.34 -3.94
C ALA A 96 9.37 12.74 -4.40
N GLN A 97 9.14 13.79 -3.60
CA GLN A 97 9.66 15.15 -3.85
C GLN A 97 11.19 15.20 -3.91
N LEU A 98 11.90 14.26 -3.29
CA LEU A 98 13.36 14.15 -3.36
C LEU A 98 13.86 13.42 -4.62
N GLY A 99 12.95 12.92 -5.46
CA GLY A 99 13.24 12.17 -6.68
C GLY A 99 13.45 10.67 -6.47
N ILE A 100 13.03 10.13 -5.32
CA ILE A 100 13.02 8.70 -5.02
C ILE A 100 11.77 8.08 -5.66
N ASN A 101 11.88 6.87 -6.22
CA ASN A 101 10.68 6.11 -6.62
C ASN A 101 10.03 5.51 -5.37
N VAL A 102 8.80 5.92 -5.08
CA VAL A 102 8.10 5.54 -3.84
C VAL A 102 6.77 4.88 -4.15
N LEU A 103 6.44 3.84 -3.40
CA LEU A 103 5.15 3.16 -3.45
C LEU A 103 4.65 2.88 -2.03
N ASP A 104 3.38 3.15 -1.76
CA ASP A 104 2.78 2.82 -0.46
C ASP A 104 2.39 1.34 -0.42
N ALA A 105 2.73 0.66 0.68
CA ALA A 105 2.33 -0.71 0.92
C ALA A 105 2.27 -1.05 2.42
N GLY A 106 1.34 -1.92 2.81
CA GLY A 106 1.30 -2.43 4.18
C GLY A 106 0.10 -3.31 4.52
N VAL A 107 -0.15 -3.47 5.81
CA VAL A 107 -1.14 -4.42 6.34
C VAL A 107 -2.55 -3.83 6.25
N PRO A 108 -3.54 -4.55 5.71
CA PRO A 108 -4.94 -4.18 5.81
C PRO A 108 -5.46 -4.28 7.25
N LEU A 109 -6.05 -3.19 7.74
CA LEU A 109 -6.66 -3.11 9.07
C LEU A 109 -8.17 -2.92 8.99
N LEU A 110 -8.89 -3.52 9.94
CA LEU A 110 -10.23 -3.06 10.30
C LEU A 110 -10.15 -2.09 11.48
N SER A 111 -11.07 -1.12 11.46
CA SER A 111 -11.22 -0.11 12.52
C SER A 111 -9.96 0.75 12.73
N MET A 112 -9.29 1.13 11.65
CA MET A 112 -8.11 2.02 11.69
C MET A 112 -8.40 3.29 12.52
N HIS A 113 -7.46 3.68 13.38
CA HIS A 113 -7.54 4.74 14.40
C HIS A 113 -8.51 4.49 15.57
N ALA A 114 -9.13 3.32 15.70
CA ALA A 114 -9.87 2.98 16.91
C ALA A 114 -8.91 2.68 18.08
N PRO A 115 -9.40 2.74 19.34
CA PRO A 115 -8.62 2.26 20.49
C PRO A 115 -8.19 0.79 20.40
N TYR A 116 -8.86 0.01 19.54
CA TYR A 116 -8.53 -1.38 19.25
C TYR A 116 -8.69 -1.67 17.76
N GLU A 117 -7.56 -1.83 17.08
CA GLU A 117 -7.49 -2.12 15.65
C GLU A 117 -7.35 -3.65 15.44
N LEU A 118 -7.85 -4.16 14.31
CA LEU A 118 -7.75 -5.58 13.98
C LEU A 118 -6.92 -5.79 12.72
N ALA A 119 -5.93 -6.68 12.82
CA ALA A 119 -5.09 -7.14 11.73
C ALA A 119 -5.12 -8.67 11.63
N SER A 120 -4.92 -9.20 10.42
CA SER A 120 -4.64 -10.63 10.27
C SER A 120 -3.18 -10.96 10.53
N LYS A 121 -2.94 -12.07 11.24
CA LYS A 121 -1.60 -12.66 11.39
C LYS A 121 -0.98 -13.07 10.06
N ALA A 122 -1.80 -13.56 9.12
CA ALA A 122 -1.32 -13.96 7.79
C ALA A 122 -0.86 -12.73 7.00
N ASP A 123 -1.61 -11.64 7.03
CA ASP A 123 -1.24 -10.40 6.34
C ASP A 123 0.02 -9.78 6.94
N ILE A 124 0.14 -9.76 8.28
CA ILE A 124 1.37 -9.32 8.97
C ILE A 124 2.58 -10.13 8.50
N TYR A 125 2.45 -11.46 8.42
CA TYR A 125 3.52 -12.33 7.97
C TYR A 125 3.90 -12.10 6.50
N MET A 126 2.91 -11.91 5.63
CA MET A 126 3.14 -11.58 4.21
C MET A 126 3.82 -10.22 4.05
N THR A 127 3.41 -9.20 4.83
CA THR A 127 4.08 -7.90 4.83
C THR A 127 5.53 -8.00 5.30
N TYR A 128 5.83 -8.81 6.32
CA TYR A 128 7.21 -9.10 6.72
C TYR A 128 8.02 -9.72 5.57
N LYS A 129 7.50 -10.77 4.91
CA LYS A 129 8.18 -11.42 3.78
C LYS A 129 8.41 -10.43 2.64
N ALA A 130 7.41 -9.62 2.31
CA ALA A 130 7.48 -8.60 1.27
C ALA A 130 8.58 -7.58 1.52
N PHE A 131 8.67 -7.03 2.74
CA PHE A 131 9.72 -6.08 3.09
C PHE A 131 11.11 -6.70 3.11
N LYS A 132 11.22 -7.95 3.58
CA LYS A 132 12.49 -8.69 3.55
C LYS A 132 12.99 -8.86 2.11
N VAL A 133 12.14 -9.39 1.23
CA VAL A 133 12.49 -9.63 -0.17
C VAL A 133 12.80 -8.32 -0.89
N PHE A 134 12.03 -7.25 -0.64
CA PHE A 134 12.33 -5.91 -1.16
C PHE A 134 13.74 -5.48 -0.78
N TYR A 135 14.09 -5.51 0.50
CA TYR A 135 15.41 -5.09 0.98
C TYR A 135 16.58 -5.94 0.45
N GLU A 136 16.35 -7.24 0.22
CA GLU A 136 17.39 -8.15 -0.24
C GLU A 136 17.64 -8.08 -1.77
N ASN A 137 16.68 -7.57 -2.56
CA ASN A 137 16.70 -7.69 -4.02
C ASN A 137 16.49 -6.37 -4.80
N LEU A 138 16.21 -5.25 -4.11
CA LEU A 138 16.07 -3.91 -4.68
C LEU A 138 16.80 -2.87 -3.82
#